data_AF-A0A258TBT0-F1
#
_entry.id   AF-A0A258TBT0-F1
#
_cell.length_a   1.000
_cell.length_b   1.000
_cell.length_c   1.000
_cell.angle_alpha   90.00
_cell.angle_beta   90.00
_cell.angle_gamma   90.00
#
_symmetry.space_group_name_H-M   'P 1'
#
loop_
_entity.id
_entity.type
_entity.pdbx_description
1 polymer ?
#
loop_
_entity_poly.entity_id
_entity_poly.type
_entity_poly.pdbx_seq_one_letter_code
_entity_poly.pdbx_strand_id
1 'polypeptide(L)'
;MPPPDAAETRIEVWDCNWSTFRLFDACATQWRVVGGFGVMWIGLDYAAVEIVQRRLHLDDADFADLQAMEVEALMILNGGRS
;
A
#
# COMPACT_ATOMS: atom_id res chain seq x y z
N MET A 1 9.21 20.87 -13.73
CA MET A 1 8.67 21.66 -12.61
C MET A 1 7.23 21.18 -12.41
N PRO A 2 6.86 20.64 -11.25
CA PRO A 2 5.45 20.36 -10.96
C PRO A 2 4.61 21.66 -11.07
N PRO A 3 3.32 21.56 -11.39
CA PRO A 3 2.45 22.73 -11.52
C PRO A 3 2.41 23.54 -10.20
N PRO A 4 2.24 24.88 -10.28
CA PRO A 4 2.37 25.80 -9.15
C PRO A 4 1.33 25.63 -8.02
N ASP A 5 0.34 24.76 -8.18
CA ASP A 5 -0.73 24.48 -7.21
C ASP A 5 -0.78 23.03 -6.71
N ALA A 6 0.16 22.18 -7.12
CA ALA A 6 0.35 20.87 -6.49
C ALA A 6 0.95 21.12 -5.10
N ALA A 7 0.12 21.46 -4.12
CA ALA A 7 0.52 21.53 -2.73
C ALA A 7 1.18 20.18 -2.36
N GLU A 8 2.48 20.21 -2.10
CA GLU A 8 3.20 19.04 -1.59
C GLU A 8 2.59 18.66 -0.26
N THR A 9 1.70 17.65 -0.27
CA THR A 9 1.10 17.13 0.95
C THR A 9 2.15 16.31 1.64
N ARG A 10 2.74 16.87 2.70
CA ARG A 10 3.67 16.17 3.56
C ARG A 10 2.88 15.33 4.55
N ILE A 11 3.18 14.03 4.60
CA ILE A 11 2.62 13.10 5.58
C ILE A 11 3.76 12.71 6.51
N GLU A 12 3.54 12.87 7.81
CA GLU A 12 4.45 12.38 8.85
C GLU A 12 4.08 10.94 9.19
N VAL A 13 5.08 10.06 9.21
CA VAL A 13 4.94 8.64 9.56
C VAL A 13 5.68 8.42 10.86
N TRP A 14 5.02 7.81 11.84
CA TRP A 14 5.68 7.41 13.09
C TRP A 14 6.78 6.39 12.82
N ASP A 15 7.91 6.50 13.52
CA ASP A 15 9.10 5.65 13.29
C ASP A 15 8.78 4.15 13.34
N CYS A 16 7.89 3.73 14.24
CA CYS A 16 7.47 2.32 14.36
C CYS A 16 6.75 1.79 13.11
N ASN A 17 6.14 2.66 12.31
CA ASN A 17 5.41 2.29 11.11
C ASN A 17 6.24 2.49 9.84
N TRP A 18 7.48 2.99 9.95
CA TRP A 18 8.27 3.36 8.79
C TRP A 18 8.65 2.15 7.93
N SER A 19 9.03 1.03 8.56
CA SER A 19 9.33 -0.23 7.86
C SER A 19 8.12 -0.73 7.07
N THR A 20 6.96 -0.82 7.72
CA THR A 20 5.70 -1.22 7.08
C THR A 20 5.28 -0.25 5.97
N PHE A 21 5.41 1.06 6.18
CA PHE A 21 5.12 2.05 5.14
C PHE A 21 6.01 1.86 3.91
N ARG A 22 7.30 1.60 4.11
CA ARG A 22 8.26 1.29 3.04
C ARG A 22 7.92 0.00 2.31
N LEU A 23 7.44 -1.02 3.02
CA LEU A 23 6.93 -2.26 2.41
C LEU A 23 5.69 -1.99 1.56
N PHE A 24 4.73 -1.23 2.09
CA PHE A 24 3.50 -0.86 1.39
C PHE A 24 3.79 -0.08 0.09
N ASP A 25 4.66 0.94 0.16
CA ASP A 25 5.10 1.73 -0.99
C ASP A 25 5.82 0.87 -2.04
N ALA A 26 6.71 -0.04 -1.60
CA ALA A 26 7.39 -0.97 -2.51
C ALA A 26 6.43 -1.95 -3.21
N CYS A 27 5.28 -2.23 -2.60
CA CYS A 27 4.22 -3.09 -3.14
C CYS A 27 3.18 -2.34 -3.99
N ALA A 28 3.36 -1.04 -4.28
CA ALA A 28 2.39 -0.21 -5.00
C ALA A 28 1.97 -0.74 -6.39
N THR A 29 2.77 -1.62 -7.00
CA THR A 29 2.50 -2.24 -8.31
C THR A 29 1.97 -3.68 -8.22
N GLN A 30 1.85 -4.24 -7.02
CA GLN A 30 1.54 -5.66 -6.78
C GLN A 30 0.06 -5.91 -6.46
N TRP A 31 -0.80 -4.94 -6.76
CA TRP A 31 -2.23 -5.07 -6.55
C TRP A 31 -2.87 -5.99 -7.57
N ARG A 32 -3.79 -6.81 -7.07
CA ARG A 32 -4.68 -7.63 -7.88
C ARG A 32 -5.95 -6.86 -8.16
N VAL A 33 -6.32 -6.80 -9.43
CA VAL A 33 -7.51 -6.12 -9.91
C VAL A 33 -8.36 -7.05 -10.77
N VAL A 34 -9.68 -6.91 -10.66
CA VAL A 34 -10.66 -7.58 -11.53
C VAL A 34 -11.37 -6.50 -12.35
N GLY A 35 -11.46 -6.73 -13.66
CA GLY A 35 -12.11 -5.83 -14.61
C GLY A 35 -13.44 -6.39 -15.12
N GLY A 36 -14.37 -5.50 -15.49
CA GLY A 36 -15.67 -5.80 -16.07
C GLY A 36 -16.46 -4.52 -16.35
N PHE A 37 -17.59 -4.33 -15.68
CA PHE A 37 -18.33 -3.06 -15.66
C PHE A 37 -17.65 -1.95 -14.84
N GLY A 38 -16.49 -2.24 -14.25
CA GLY A 38 -15.65 -1.33 -13.49
C GLY A 38 -14.33 -2.02 -13.13
N VAL A 39 -13.48 -1.32 -12.39
CA VAL A 39 -12.27 -1.90 -11.78
C VAL A 39 -12.55 -2.11 -10.31
N MET A 40 -12.30 -3.32 -9.83
CA MET A 40 -12.35 -3.66 -8.41
C MET A 40 -10.95 -4.11 -7.96
N TRP A 41 -10.43 -3.47 -6.92
CA TRP A 41 -9.20 -3.88 -6.26
C TRP A 41 -9.56 -4.94 -5.23
N ILE A 42 -8.91 -6.10 -5.31
CA ILE A 42 -9.25 -7.27 -4.47
C ILE A 42 -8.17 -7.61 -3.43
N GLY A 43 -7.03 -6.91 -3.47
CA GLY A 43 -5.94 -7.05 -2.50
C GLY A 43 -4.56 -7.07 -3.16
N LEU A 44 -3.51 -7.11 -2.35
CA LEU A 44 -2.13 -7.33 -2.77
C LEU A 44 -1.91 -8.80 -3.15
N ASP A 45 -1.02 -9.04 -4.11
CA ASP A 45 -0.49 -10.36 -4.35
C ASP A 45 0.52 -10.73 -3.27
N TYR A 46 0.11 -11.53 -2.29
CA TYR A 46 0.97 -11.92 -1.18
C TYR A 46 2.21 -12.71 -1.59
N ALA A 47 2.20 -13.42 -2.72
CA ALA A 47 3.41 -14.07 -3.21
C ALA A 47 4.45 -13.03 -3.68
N ALA A 48 4.00 -11.93 -4.29
CA ALA A 48 4.87 -10.81 -4.63
C ALA A 48 5.30 -10.03 -3.39
N VAL A 49 4.41 -9.83 -2.41
CA VAL A 49 4.74 -9.20 -1.12
C VAL A 49 5.84 -9.96 -0.40
N GLU A 50 5.76 -11.29 -0.31
CA GLU A 50 6.79 -12.12 0.33
C GLU A 50 8.17 -11.87 -0.29
N ILE A 51 8.25 -11.72 -1.62
CA ILE A 51 9.51 -11.42 -2.32
C ILE A 51 10.04 -10.04 -1.91
N VAL A 52 9.18 -9.02 -1.86
CA VAL A 52 9.55 -7.65 -1.49
C VAL A 52 9.98 -7.59 -0.02
N GLN A 53 9.21 -8.18 0.89
CA GLN A 53 9.49 -8.28 2.32
C GLN A 53 10.87 -8.91 2.57
N ARG A 54 11.17 -10.03 1.89
CA ARG A 54 12.49 -10.68 1.95
C ARG A 54 13.63 -9.81 1.43
N ARG A 55 13.38 -9.00 0.40
CA ARG A 55 14.38 -8.04 -0.14
C ARG A 55 14.65 -6.88 0.81
N LEU A 56 13.66 -6.51 1.63
CA LEU A 56 13.75 -5.44 2.61
C LEU A 56 14.19 -5.93 4.00
N HIS A 57 14.36 -7.25 4.18
CA HIS A 57 14.73 -7.88 5.46
C HIS A 57 13.71 -7.60 6.58
N LEU A 58 12.43 -7.57 6.23
CA LEU A 58 11.31 -7.34 7.14
C LEU A 58 10.71 -8.66 7.65
N ASP A 59 9.98 -8.60 8.75
CA ASP A 59 9.46 -9.78 9.45
C ASP A 59 7.93 -9.90 9.38
N ASP A 60 7.39 -10.94 10.04
CA ASP A 60 5.96 -11.23 10.03
C ASP A 60 5.11 -10.14 10.72
N ALA A 61 5.71 -9.33 11.61
CA ALA A 61 5.01 -8.21 12.22
C ALA A 61 4.82 -7.08 11.20
N ASP A 62 5.84 -6.77 10.40
CA ASP A 62 5.70 -5.82 9.28
C ASP A 62 4.64 -6.29 8.27
N PHE A 63 4.56 -7.61 8.02
CA PHE A 63 3.52 -8.17 7.16
C PHE A 63 2.12 -8.03 7.77
N ALA A 64 1.96 -8.28 9.07
CA ALA A 64 0.69 -8.08 9.75
C ALA A 64 0.24 -6.61 9.72
N ASP A 65 1.16 -5.67 9.92
CA ASP A 65 0.87 -4.24 9.83
C ASP A 65 0.55 -3.80 8.39
N LEU A 66 1.18 -4.42 7.39
CA LEU A 66 0.87 -4.20 5.98
C LEU A 66 -0.59 -4.57 5.68
N GLN A 67 -1.10 -5.65 6.25
CA GLN A 67 -2.50 -6.05 6.06
C GLN A 67 -3.46 -5.00 6.62
N ALA A 68 -3.11 -4.34 7.73
CA ALA A 68 -3.91 -3.23 8.25
C ALA A 68 -3.95 -2.05 7.26
N MET A 69 -2.81 -1.68 6.66
CA MET A 69 -2.75 -0.64 5.63
C MET A 69 -3.53 -1.03 4.37
N GLU A 70 -3.45 -2.30 3.96
CA GLU A 70 -4.16 -2.84 2.80
C GLU A 70 -5.69 -2.74 2.95
N VAL A 71 -6.23 -3.06 4.14
CA VAL A 71 -7.67 -2.98 4.42
C VAL A 71 -8.18 -1.54 4.19
N GLU A 72 -7.49 -0.54 4.73
CA GLU A 72 -7.86 0.86 4.55
C GLU A 72 -7.68 1.32 3.10
N ALA A 73 -6.59 0.89 2.45
CA ALA A 73 -6.36 1.19 1.04
C ALA A 73 -7.46 0.59 0.14
N LEU A 74 -7.93 -0.63 0.41
CA LEU A 74 -9.03 -1.26 -0.33
C LEU A 74 -10.34 -0.49 -0.20
N MET A 75 -10.62 0.10 0.97
CA MET A 75 -11.78 0.97 1.16
C MET A 75 -11.68 2.20 0.25
N ILE A 76 -10.54 2.89 0.25
CA ILE A 76 -10.33 4.09 -0.57
C ILE A 76 -10.34 3.76 -2.06
N LEU A 77 -9.60 2.74 -2.49
CA LEU A 77 -9.46 2.34 -3.90
C LEU A 77 -10.77 1.91 -4.54
N ASN A 78 -11.68 1.33 -3.74
CA ASN A 78 -13.02 0.91 -4.19
C ASN A 78 -14.11 1.96 -3.92
N GLY A 79 -13.75 3.19 -3.54
CA GLY A 79 -14.68 4.32 -3.39
C GLY A 79 -15.46 4.36 -2.07
N GLY A 80 -15.04 3.58 -1.07
CA GLY A 80 -15.44 3.75 0.32
C GLY A 80 -14.94 5.09 0.90
N ARG A 81 -15.62 5.60 1.94
CA ARG A 81 -15.22 6.82 2.65
C ARG A 81 -14.41 6.43 3.89
N SER A 82 -13.21 6.98 4.05
CA SER A 82 -12.39 6.93 5.29
C SER A 82 -12.70 8.11 6.20
#